data_AF-A0A1D1XVG7-F1
#
_entry.id   AF-A0A1D1XVG7-F1
#
_cell.length_a   1.000
_cell.length_b   1.000
_cell.length_c   1.000
_cell.angle_alpha   90.00
_cell.angle_beta   90.00
_cell.angle_gamma   90.00
#
_symmetry.space_group_name_H-M   'P 1'
#
loop_
_entity.id
_entity.type
_entity.pdbx_description
1 polymer ?
#
loop_
_entity_poly.entity_id
_entity_poly.type
_entity_poly.pdbx_seq_one_letter_code
_entity_poly.pdbx_strand_id
1 'polypeptide(L)'
;MSRREPSPLPRPVLSGLRDGPDGNLVDDGDRGSILLNQLEHILESDTLINELGFVHPTQISELNAQSRASGLASFSDAMPTGGILNEHIPEQGGILYDETVFWYSDHKLAISITELSQLYGAVLKVFFNSIREYKASPDPVQFLQNDVLKHSKALLLLSCDFGSAWNSRKLVILRIPRLSLFMYELQLSALILSHSPKSESSWSHRMSEMKLIVSALGDQTHCSDM
;
A
#
# COMPACT_ATOMS: atom_id res chain seq x y z
N MET A 1 27.79 -16.69 -57.16
CA MET A 1 28.23 -16.91 -55.77
C MET A 1 27.04 -16.66 -54.86
N SER A 2 26.31 -17.71 -54.47
CA SER A 2 25.05 -17.62 -53.73
C SER A 2 25.30 -17.82 -52.24
N ARG A 3 24.99 -16.81 -51.40
CA ARG A 3 25.07 -16.89 -49.94
C ARG A 3 24.01 -17.88 -49.45
N ARG A 4 24.40 -18.93 -48.71
CA ARG A 4 23.47 -19.73 -47.89
C ARG A 4 23.25 -18.99 -46.57
N GLU A 5 22.01 -18.70 -46.23
CA GLU A 5 21.64 -18.31 -44.88
C GLU A 5 21.69 -19.53 -43.92
N PRO A 6 22.06 -19.36 -42.64
CA PRO A 6 21.99 -20.43 -41.66
C PRO A 6 20.57 -20.55 -41.05
N SER A 7 20.10 -21.80 -40.92
CA SER A 7 18.83 -22.16 -40.28
C SER A 7 18.76 -21.74 -38.80
N PRO A 8 17.59 -21.35 -38.26
CA PRO A 8 17.45 -20.98 -36.85
C PRO A 8 17.47 -22.21 -35.92
N LEU A 9 18.10 -22.04 -34.75
CA LEU A 9 18.18 -23.04 -33.68
C LEU A 9 16.79 -23.29 -33.04
N PRO A 10 16.47 -24.52 -32.61
CA PRO A 10 15.21 -24.81 -31.93
C PRO A 10 15.21 -24.26 -30.50
N ARG A 11 14.06 -23.69 -30.09
CA ARG A 11 13.84 -23.16 -28.73
C ARG A 11 13.82 -24.27 -27.68
N PRO A 12 14.24 -24.01 -26.43
CA PRO A 12 14.12 -24.99 -25.35
C PRO A 12 12.66 -25.22 -25.00
N VAL A 13 12.24 -26.49 -24.97
CA VAL A 13 10.94 -26.92 -24.46
C VAL A 13 11.01 -26.90 -22.94
N LEU A 14 10.30 -25.95 -22.31
CA LEU A 14 10.04 -25.95 -20.86
C LEU A 14 8.91 -26.96 -20.60
N SER A 15 9.27 -28.21 -20.43
CA SER A 15 8.41 -29.28 -19.94
C SER A 15 8.30 -29.21 -18.41
N GLY A 16 7.11 -28.94 -17.89
CA GLY A 16 6.83 -29.01 -16.46
C GLY A 16 5.57 -28.30 -15.97
N LEU A 17 4.45 -28.36 -16.69
CA LEU A 17 3.14 -28.01 -16.14
C LEU A 17 2.41 -29.32 -15.82
N ARG A 18 2.26 -29.62 -14.53
CA ARG A 18 1.49 -30.76 -14.04
C ARG A 18 0.11 -30.22 -13.67
N ASP A 19 -0.88 -30.50 -14.51
CA ASP A 19 -2.29 -30.22 -14.22
C ASP A 19 -2.78 -31.16 -13.12
N GLY A 20 -3.23 -30.58 -12.00
CA GLY A 20 -4.03 -31.27 -10.99
C GLY A 20 -5.53 -31.00 -11.25
N PRO A 21 -6.41 -31.99 -11.09
CA PRO A 21 -7.84 -31.81 -11.29
C PRO A 21 -8.46 -31.28 -10.00
N ASP A 22 -8.72 -29.98 -9.95
CA ASP A 22 -9.84 -29.32 -9.26
C ASP A 22 -9.49 -27.82 -9.14
N GLY A 23 -10.03 -27.05 -10.08
CA GLY A 23 -9.76 -25.63 -10.29
C GLY A 23 -10.37 -24.69 -9.26
N ASN A 24 -10.13 -24.94 -7.97
CA ASN A 24 -10.20 -23.92 -6.94
C ASN A 24 -8.78 -23.62 -6.47
N LEU A 25 -8.15 -22.64 -7.13
CA LEU A 25 -7.04 -21.91 -6.53
C LEU A 25 -7.62 -21.13 -5.36
N VAL A 26 -7.67 -21.77 -4.20
CA VAL A 26 -7.64 -21.03 -2.94
C VAL A 26 -6.27 -20.34 -2.97
N ASP A 27 -6.27 -19.03 -3.24
CA ASP A 27 -5.11 -18.17 -3.07
C ASP A 27 -4.78 -18.17 -1.58
N ASP A 28 -4.07 -19.21 -1.13
CA ASP A 28 -3.41 -19.25 0.15
C ASP A 28 -2.27 -18.24 0.04
N GLY A 29 -2.64 -16.96 0.21
CA GLY A 29 -1.85 -15.82 -0.19
C GLY A 29 -0.42 -15.94 0.33
N ASP A 30 0.55 -15.65 -0.55
CA ASP A 30 1.94 -15.58 -0.12
C ASP A 30 2.07 -14.67 1.13
N ARG A 31 3.07 -14.92 1.98
CA ARG A 31 3.25 -14.16 3.23
C ARG A 31 3.19 -12.64 3.01
N GLY A 32 3.71 -12.14 1.89
CA GLY A 32 3.62 -10.73 1.53
C GLY A 32 2.19 -10.22 1.34
N SER A 33 1.31 -11.01 0.74
CA SER A 33 -0.11 -10.70 0.52
C SER A 33 -0.89 -10.66 1.84
N ILE A 34 -0.59 -11.59 2.76
CA ILE A 34 -1.17 -11.58 4.12
C ILE A 34 -0.75 -10.30 4.86
N LEU A 35 0.53 -9.95 4.81
CA LEU A 35 1.07 -8.74 5.44
C LEU A 35 0.51 -7.46 4.83
N LEU A 36 0.30 -7.44 3.50
CA LEU A 36 -0.33 -6.32 2.81
C LEU A 36 -1.77 -6.13 3.29
N ASN A 37 -2.56 -7.20 3.38
CA ASN A 37 -3.93 -7.12 3.87
C ASN A 37 -3.99 -6.59 5.31
N GLN A 38 -3.07 -7.02 6.18
CA GLN A 38 -2.93 -6.48 7.53
C GLN A 38 -2.59 -4.98 7.50
N LEU A 39 -1.59 -4.56 6.72
CA LEU A 39 -1.21 -3.16 6.60
C LEU A 39 -2.37 -2.29 6.12
N GLU A 40 -3.06 -2.70 5.04
CA GLU A 40 -4.20 -1.97 4.50
C GLU A 40 -5.32 -1.86 5.53
N HIS A 41 -5.62 -2.94 6.25
CA HIS A 41 -6.61 -2.93 7.32
C HIS A 41 -6.26 -1.94 8.44
N ILE A 42 -5.00 -1.88 8.88
CA ILE A 42 -4.54 -0.88 9.86
C ILE A 42 -4.76 0.54 9.33
N LEU A 43 -4.35 0.80 8.09
CA LEU A 43 -4.42 2.13 7.46
C LEU A 43 -5.85 2.60 7.14
N GLU A 44 -6.78 1.67 6.96
CA GLU A 44 -8.21 1.94 6.79
C GLU A 44 -8.91 2.16 8.13
N SER A 45 -8.47 1.45 9.17
CA SER A 45 -9.05 1.52 10.51
C SER A 45 -8.63 2.77 11.28
N ASP A 46 -7.38 3.22 11.11
CA ASP A 46 -6.92 4.49 11.64
C ASP A 46 -6.45 5.45 10.55
N THR A 47 -7.33 6.39 10.21
CA THR A 47 -7.03 7.46 9.27
C THR A 47 -6.13 8.55 9.85
N LEU A 48 -5.91 8.57 11.16
CA LEU A 48 -5.17 9.61 11.87
C LEU A 48 -3.69 9.26 12.10
N ILE A 49 -3.22 8.12 11.58
CA ILE A 49 -1.81 7.73 11.65
C ILE A 49 -0.93 8.89 11.18
N ASN A 50 -0.08 9.38 12.07
CA ASN A 50 0.73 10.57 11.86
C ASN A 50 2.24 10.31 11.93
N GLU A 51 2.63 9.14 12.43
CA GLU A 51 4.03 8.72 12.57
C GLU A 51 4.19 7.27 12.09
N LEU A 52 5.23 7.05 11.28
CA LEU A 52 5.62 5.73 10.78
C LEU A 52 7.06 5.43 11.18
N GLY A 53 7.30 4.23 11.72
CA GLY A 53 8.63 3.76 12.09
C GLY A 53 8.97 2.39 11.49
N PHE A 54 10.26 2.15 11.28
CA PHE A 54 10.79 0.83 10.93
C PHE A 54 11.68 0.34 12.07
N VAL A 55 11.35 -0.82 12.63
CA VAL A 55 11.93 -1.32 13.89
C VAL A 55 12.24 -2.80 13.80
N HIS A 56 13.14 -3.30 14.66
CA HIS A 56 13.42 -4.73 14.76
C HIS A 56 12.26 -5.45 15.50
N PRO A 57 11.94 -6.73 15.18
CA PRO A 57 10.88 -7.49 15.87
C PRO A 57 10.99 -7.50 17.41
N THR A 58 12.22 -7.43 17.95
CA THR A 58 12.43 -7.34 19.41
C THR A 58 11.89 -6.04 19.99
N GLN A 59 12.05 -4.92 19.27
CA GLN A 59 11.51 -3.62 19.68
C GLN A 59 9.99 -3.60 19.60
N ILE A 60 9.40 -4.28 18.61
CA ILE A 60 7.94 -4.47 18.52
C ILE A 60 7.42 -5.23 19.76
N SER A 61 8.14 -6.27 20.18
CA SER A 61 7.79 -7.03 21.38
C SER A 61 7.81 -6.16 22.65
N GLU A 62 8.81 -5.29 22.78
CA GLU A 62 8.90 -4.31 23.88
C GLU A 62 7.76 -3.29 23.84
N LEU A 63 7.45 -2.75 22.66
CA LEU A 63 6.34 -1.80 22.46
C LEU A 63 4.99 -2.43 22.79
N ASN A 64 4.76 -3.68 22.40
CA ASN A 64 3.56 -4.44 22.77
C ASN A 64 3.46 -4.64 24.28
N ALA A 65 4.56 -5.00 24.95
CA ALA A 65 4.58 -5.14 26.41
C ALA A 65 4.26 -3.80 27.12
N GLN A 66 4.81 -2.68 26.62
CA GLN A 66 4.55 -1.35 27.17
C GLN A 66 3.11 -0.88 26.95
N SER A 67 2.53 -1.13 25.76
CA SER A 67 1.13 -0.81 25.47
C SER A 67 0.18 -1.53 26.42
N ARG A 68 0.42 -2.84 26.62
CA ARG A 68 -0.35 -3.68 27.56
C ARG A 68 -0.22 -3.22 29.00
N ALA A 69 1.00 -2.88 29.44
CA ALA A 69 1.24 -2.38 30.78
C ALA A 69 0.58 -1.02 31.05
N SER A 70 0.44 -0.19 30.01
CA SER A 70 -0.16 1.15 30.09
C SER A 70 -1.67 1.15 29.87
N GLY A 71 -2.28 0.00 29.55
CA GLY A 71 -3.69 -0.10 29.19
C GLY A 71 -4.06 0.66 27.92
N LEU A 72 -3.07 1.00 27.07
CA LEU A 72 -3.37 1.50 25.74
C LEU A 72 -3.89 0.32 24.92
N ALA A 73 -5.11 0.47 24.39
CA ALA A 73 -5.70 -0.48 23.47
C ALA A 73 -4.73 -0.68 22.29
N SER A 74 -4.17 -1.87 22.17
CA SER A 74 -3.45 -2.25 20.95
C SER A 74 -4.48 -2.68 19.91
N PHE A 75 -4.18 -2.48 18.63
CA PHE A 75 -5.05 -2.98 17.56
C PHE A 75 -5.28 -4.49 17.64
N SER A 76 -4.35 -5.22 18.26
CA SER A 76 -4.48 -6.66 18.47
C SER A 76 -5.53 -7.05 19.51
N ASP A 77 -5.93 -6.15 20.43
CA ASP A 77 -7.01 -6.44 21.38
C ASP A 77 -8.39 -6.46 20.71
N ALA A 78 -8.52 -5.88 19.51
CA ALA A 78 -9.75 -5.83 18.73
C ALA A 78 -9.89 -6.97 17.70
N MET A 79 -8.84 -7.77 17.49
CA MET A 79 -8.81 -8.84 16.49
C MET A 79 -8.42 -10.19 17.11
N PRO A 80 -8.83 -11.33 16.53
CA PRO A 80 -8.36 -12.64 16.99
C PRO A 80 -6.84 -12.75 16.78
N THR A 81 -6.04 -12.60 17.85
CA THR A 81 -4.60 -12.86 17.80
C THR A 81 -4.37 -14.35 17.59
N GLY A 82 -3.85 -14.71 16.41
CA GLY A 82 -3.38 -16.06 16.13
C GLY A 82 -2.07 -16.31 16.89
N GLY A 83 -2.16 -16.79 18.12
CA GLY A 83 -1.01 -17.28 18.87
C GLY A 83 -0.37 -18.48 18.16
N ILE A 84 0.96 -18.41 18.01
CA ILE A 84 1.94 -19.47 17.70
C ILE A 84 1.32 -20.84 17.36
N LEU A 85 1.38 -21.22 16.08
CA LEU A 85 1.30 -22.59 15.56
C LEU A 85 0.39 -23.56 16.35
N ASN A 86 -0.91 -23.30 16.39
CA ASN A 86 -1.88 -24.34 16.70
C ASN A 86 -3.04 -24.29 15.71
N GLU A 87 -3.30 -25.43 15.08
CA GLU A 87 -4.17 -25.66 13.92
C GLU A 87 -5.67 -25.41 14.19
N HIS A 88 -6.06 -24.18 14.52
CA HIS A 88 -7.45 -23.75 14.45
C HIS A 88 -7.58 -22.46 13.65
N ILE A 89 -7.86 -22.67 12.36
CA ILE A 89 -8.30 -21.65 11.41
C ILE A 89 -9.58 -21.03 11.98
N PRO A 90 -9.67 -19.69 12.17
CA PRO A 90 -10.91 -19.06 12.56
C PRO A 90 -11.94 -19.24 11.43
N GLU A 91 -13.02 -19.97 11.69
CA GLU A 91 -14.11 -20.23 10.73
C GLU A 91 -14.94 -18.99 10.34
N GLN A 92 -14.47 -17.77 10.60
CA GLN A 92 -15.10 -16.54 10.12
C GLN A 92 -14.06 -15.48 9.78
N GLY A 93 -13.51 -15.51 8.56
CA GLY A 93 -12.99 -14.34 7.82
C GLY A 93 -12.03 -13.36 8.53
N GLY A 94 -11.45 -13.75 9.67
CA GLY A 94 -10.63 -12.88 10.49
C GLY A 94 -9.23 -12.78 9.93
N ILE A 95 -8.72 -11.56 9.79
CA ILE A 95 -7.32 -11.34 9.44
C ILE A 95 -6.47 -11.78 10.65
N LEU A 96 -5.69 -12.85 10.49
CA LEU A 96 -4.71 -13.25 11.49
C LEU A 96 -3.63 -12.18 11.55
N TYR A 97 -3.56 -11.46 12.67
CA TYR A 97 -2.63 -10.36 12.87
C TYR A 97 -1.30 -10.86 13.43
N ASP A 98 -0.19 -10.53 12.76
CA ASP A 98 1.15 -10.90 13.22
C ASP A 98 1.72 -9.77 14.10
N GLU A 99 1.57 -9.93 15.42
CA GLU A 99 2.07 -8.98 16.42
C GLU A 99 3.60 -8.80 16.41
N THR A 100 4.35 -9.66 15.70
CA THR A 100 5.80 -9.50 15.55
C THR A 100 6.17 -8.61 14.37
N VAL A 101 5.22 -8.30 13.50
CA VAL A 101 5.44 -7.57 12.24
C VAL A 101 4.92 -6.14 12.31
N PHE A 102 3.73 -5.95 12.88
CA PHE A 102 3.12 -4.64 13.01
C PHE A 102 2.86 -4.30 14.46
N TRP A 103 3.30 -3.11 14.86
CA TRP A 103 2.86 -2.47 16.08
C TRP A 103 2.08 -1.20 15.74
N TYR A 104 0.95 -1.01 16.41
CA TYR A 104 0.13 0.18 16.25
C TYR A 104 -0.40 0.61 17.61
N SER A 105 -0.22 1.89 17.94
CA SER A 105 -0.79 2.54 19.12
C SER A 105 -0.66 4.05 19.00
N ASP A 106 -1.59 4.81 19.59
CA ASP A 106 -1.52 6.29 19.65
C ASP A 106 -1.27 6.97 18.29
N HIS A 107 -1.94 6.50 17.23
CA HIS A 107 -1.76 6.99 15.86
C HIS A 107 -0.33 6.84 15.29
N LYS A 108 0.46 5.94 15.88
CA LYS A 108 1.79 5.57 15.40
C LYS A 108 1.75 4.15 14.87
N LEU A 109 2.42 3.93 13.75
CA LEU A 109 2.58 2.63 13.13
C LEU A 109 4.06 2.29 13.08
N ALA A 110 4.43 1.10 13.58
CA ALA A 110 5.76 0.55 13.40
C ALA A 110 5.70 -0.75 12.61
N ILE A 111 6.60 -0.88 11.63
CA ILE A 111 6.71 -2.04 10.74
C ILE A 111 8.05 -2.72 10.99
N SER A 112 8.02 -4.05 11.09
CA SER A 112 9.23 -4.84 11.24
C SER A 112 10.13 -4.74 10.00
N ILE A 113 11.40 -4.41 10.22
CA ILE A 113 12.42 -4.37 9.16
C ILE A 113 12.63 -5.74 8.49
N THR A 114 12.37 -6.85 9.17
CA THR A 114 12.63 -8.20 8.65
C THR A 114 11.61 -8.61 7.58
N GLU A 115 10.43 -8.00 7.59
CA GLU A 115 9.34 -8.33 6.66
C GLU A 115 9.20 -7.35 5.49
N LEU A 116 9.98 -6.26 5.50
CA LEU A 116 9.89 -5.21 4.47
C LEU A 116 10.04 -5.76 3.05
N SER A 117 10.94 -6.71 2.82
CA SER A 117 11.14 -7.28 1.49
C SER A 117 9.89 -7.98 0.96
N GLN A 118 9.21 -8.77 1.79
CA GLN A 118 8.03 -9.54 1.39
C GLN A 118 6.83 -8.62 1.19
N LEU A 119 6.61 -7.72 2.15
CA LEU A 119 5.56 -6.73 2.09
C LEU A 119 5.73 -5.79 0.89
N TYR A 120 6.94 -5.27 0.66
CA TYR A 120 7.23 -4.39 -0.47
C TYR A 120 7.00 -5.09 -1.82
N GLY A 121 7.38 -6.37 -1.94
CA GLY A 121 7.11 -7.16 -3.14
C GLY A 121 5.61 -7.31 -3.44
N ALA A 122 4.80 -7.61 -2.42
CA ALA A 122 3.35 -7.73 -2.55
C ALA A 122 2.71 -6.38 -2.92
N VAL A 123 3.11 -5.29 -2.25
CA VAL A 123 2.64 -3.93 -2.52
C VAL A 123 2.94 -3.52 -3.97
N LEU A 124 4.16 -3.78 -4.46
CA LEU A 124 4.52 -3.51 -5.84
C LEU A 124 3.62 -4.24 -6.83
N LYS A 125 3.35 -5.53 -6.59
CA LYS A 125 2.49 -6.36 -7.45
C LYS A 125 1.09 -5.77 -7.56
N VAL A 126 0.43 -5.48 -6.43
CA VAL A 126 -0.93 -4.93 -6.44
C VAL A 126 -0.99 -3.51 -6.99
N PHE A 127 0.02 -2.67 -6.73
CA PHE A 127 0.10 -1.32 -7.27
C PHE A 127 0.22 -1.32 -8.80
N PHE A 128 1.10 -2.15 -9.36
CA PHE A 128 1.26 -2.21 -10.82
C PHE A 128 0.02 -2.81 -11.51
N ASN A 129 -0.68 -3.73 -10.85
CA ASN A 129 -1.94 -4.25 -11.35
C ASN A 129 -3.03 -3.16 -11.36
N SER A 130 -3.22 -2.44 -10.26
CA SER A 130 -4.26 -1.42 -10.15
C SER A 130 -4.03 -0.25 -11.11
N ILE A 131 -2.79 0.25 -11.26
CA ILE A 131 -2.51 1.33 -12.21
C ILE A 131 -2.66 0.90 -13.66
N ARG A 132 -2.39 -0.37 -13.98
CA ARG A 132 -2.61 -0.93 -15.32
C ARG A 132 -4.10 -0.93 -15.65
N GLU A 133 -4.92 -1.43 -14.73
CA GLU A 133 -6.38 -1.48 -14.89
C GLU A 133 -7.00 -0.08 -14.96
N TYR A 134 -6.57 0.82 -14.08
CA TYR A 134 -6.99 2.22 -14.07
C TYR A 134 -6.68 2.96 -15.38
N LYS A 135 -5.52 2.68 -16.00
CA LYS A 135 -5.14 3.27 -17.29
C LYS A 135 -5.85 2.64 -18.48
N ALA A 136 -6.18 1.34 -18.39
CA ALA A 136 -6.89 0.64 -19.44
C ALA A 136 -8.38 1.04 -19.50
N SER A 137 -8.95 1.51 -18.38
CA SER A 137 -10.33 1.98 -18.37
C SER A 137 -10.46 3.41 -18.93
N PRO A 138 -11.29 3.63 -19.97
CA PRO A 138 -11.59 4.97 -20.49
C PRO A 138 -12.46 5.78 -19.52
N ASP A 139 -13.30 5.13 -18.72
CA ASP A 139 -14.09 5.72 -17.64
C ASP A 139 -13.80 4.97 -16.33
N PRO A 140 -12.80 5.42 -15.54
CA PRO A 140 -12.41 4.72 -14.33
C PRO A 140 -13.48 4.86 -13.24
N VAL A 141 -14.25 3.80 -13.07
CA VAL A 141 -15.09 3.52 -11.91
C VAL A 141 -14.37 3.78 -10.58
N GLN A 142 -15.14 4.19 -9.56
CA GLN A 142 -14.63 4.64 -8.26
C GLN A 142 -13.74 3.59 -7.56
N PHE A 143 -13.99 2.29 -7.75
CA PHE A 143 -13.17 1.24 -7.12
C PHE A 143 -11.73 1.22 -7.66
N LEU A 144 -11.52 1.39 -8.98
CA LEU A 144 -10.18 1.45 -9.56
C LEU A 144 -9.38 2.66 -9.04
N GLN A 145 -10.06 3.79 -8.79
CA GLN A 145 -9.43 4.96 -8.17
C GLN A 145 -8.99 4.63 -6.75
N ASN A 146 -9.89 4.02 -5.96
CA ASN A 146 -9.62 3.65 -4.58
C ASN A 146 -8.45 2.66 -4.50
N ASP A 147 -8.38 1.66 -5.39
CA ASP A 147 -7.29 0.69 -5.43
C ASP A 147 -5.94 1.34 -5.77
N VAL A 148 -5.91 2.25 -6.76
CA VAL A 148 -4.69 3.02 -7.05
C VAL A 148 -4.26 3.85 -5.85
N LEU A 149 -5.19 4.55 -5.19
CA LEU A 149 -4.88 5.38 -4.02
C LEU A 149 -4.49 4.56 -2.78
N LYS A 150 -5.09 3.39 -2.59
CA LYS A 150 -4.81 2.48 -1.47
C LYS A 150 -3.43 1.86 -1.62
N HIS A 151 -3.17 1.19 -2.74
CA HIS A 151 -1.90 0.50 -2.98
C HIS A 151 -0.73 1.47 -3.14
N SER A 152 -0.94 2.65 -3.75
CA SER A 152 0.10 3.68 -3.81
C SER A 152 0.39 4.30 -2.44
N LYS A 153 -0.61 4.43 -1.53
CA LYS A 153 -0.36 4.86 -0.15
C LYS A 153 0.54 3.84 0.56
N ALA A 154 0.19 2.56 0.53
CA ALA A 154 1.03 1.50 1.11
C ALA A 154 2.46 1.54 0.52
N LEU A 155 2.60 1.71 -0.79
CA LEU A 155 3.90 1.78 -1.45
C LEU A 155 4.73 2.99 -1.00
N LEU A 156 4.10 4.16 -0.89
CA LEU A 156 4.78 5.40 -0.49
C LEU A 156 5.18 5.43 0.98
N LEU A 157 4.44 4.72 1.85
CA LEU A 157 4.85 4.52 3.24
C LEU A 157 6.13 3.67 3.32
N LEU A 158 6.30 2.67 2.44
CA LEU A 158 7.49 1.83 2.40
C LEU A 158 8.65 2.45 1.59
N SER A 159 8.34 3.25 0.57
CA SER A 159 9.30 3.86 -0.35
C SER A 159 8.77 5.20 -0.85
N CYS A 160 9.07 6.26 -0.10
CA CYS A 160 8.55 7.60 -0.34
C CYS A 160 9.05 8.25 -1.63
N ASP A 161 10.20 7.82 -2.15
CA ASP A 161 10.79 8.33 -3.39
C ASP A 161 10.33 7.57 -4.64
N PHE A 162 9.32 6.70 -4.52
CA PHE A 162 8.76 5.97 -5.65
C PHE A 162 7.90 6.89 -6.55
N GLY A 163 8.55 7.66 -7.41
CA GLY A 163 7.91 8.70 -8.23
C GLY A 163 6.73 8.22 -9.08
N SER A 164 6.72 6.96 -9.53
CA SER A 164 5.58 6.38 -10.26
C SER A 164 4.31 6.29 -9.41
N ALA A 165 4.43 6.08 -8.10
CA ALA A 165 3.30 6.09 -7.19
C ALA A 165 2.72 7.51 -7.07
N TRP A 166 3.57 8.51 -6.82
CA TRP A 166 3.15 9.91 -6.79
C TRP A 166 2.47 10.35 -8.09
N ASN A 167 3.06 10.04 -9.25
CA ASN A 167 2.48 10.36 -10.55
C ASN A 167 1.12 9.68 -10.78
N SER A 168 0.97 8.45 -10.30
CA SER A 168 -0.31 7.71 -10.39
C SER A 168 -1.39 8.37 -9.54
N ARG A 169 -1.06 8.86 -8.34
CA ARG A 169 -1.99 9.62 -7.49
C ARG A 169 -2.39 10.94 -8.13
N LYS A 170 -1.42 11.71 -8.67
CA LYS A 170 -1.69 12.93 -9.45
C LYS A 170 -2.63 12.65 -10.62
N LEU A 171 -2.42 11.55 -11.35
CA LEU A 171 -3.29 11.15 -12.44
C LEU A 171 -4.74 10.89 -11.96
N VAL A 172 -4.93 10.27 -10.79
CA VAL A 172 -6.26 10.07 -10.18
C VAL A 172 -6.91 11.41 -9.84
N ILE A 173 -6.17 12.29 -9.16
CA ILE A 173 -6.66 13.60 -8.72
C ILE A 173 -7.05 14.49 -9.90
N LEU A 174 -6.22 14.54 -10.94
CA LEU A 174 -6.47 15.36 -12.13
C LEU A 174 -7.68 14.90 -12.93
N ARG A 175 -8.03 13.60 -12.88
CA ARG A 175 -9.24 13.09 -13.55
C ARG A 175 -10.52 13.42 -12.78
N ILE A 176 -10.47 13.47 -11.44
CA ILE A 176 -11.63 13.80 -10.59
C ILE A 176 -11.20 14.71 -9.43
N PRO A 177 -11.13 16.04 -9.65
CA PRO A 177 -10.67 16.96 -8.64
C PRO A 177 -11.74 17.15 -7.55
N ARG A 178 -11.54 16.52 -6.39
CA ARG A 178 -12.36 16.68 -5.18
C ARG A 178 -11.52 17.27 -4.06
N LEU A 179 -12.04 18.26 -3.35
CA LEU A 179 -11.33 18.90 -2.23
C LEU A 179 -10.88 17.89 -1.16
N SER A 180 -11.70 16.88 -0.89
CA SER A 180 -11.38 15.80 0.05
C SER A 180 -10.15 14.98 -0.38
N LEU A 181 -9.96 14.73 -1.68
CA LEU A 181 -8.78 14.02 -2.18
C LEU A 181 -7.52 14.85 -1.97
N PHE A 182 -7.58 16.17 -2.18
CA PHE A 182 -6.45 17.06 -1.91
C PHE A 182 -6.07 17.09 -0.42
N MET A 183 -7.05 17.13 0.49
CA MET A 183 -6.77 17.06 1.92
C MET A 183 -6.14 15.72 2.32
N TYR A 184 -6.62 14.63 1.73
CA TYR A 184 -6.05 13.30 1.93
C TYR A 184 -4.59 13.22 1.44
N GLU A 185 -4.27 13.80 0.28
CA GLU A 185 -2.88 13.89 -0.21
C GLU A 185 -1.98 14.73 0.70
N LEU A 186 -2.49 15.85 1.22
CA LEU A 186 -1.73 16.69 2.15
C LEU A 186 -1.39 15.92 3.42
N GLN A 187 -2.36 15.21 4.00
CA GLN A 187 -2.15 14.35 5.16
C GLN A 187 -1.12 13.25 4.87
N LEU A 188 -1.23 12.56 3.72
CA LEU A 188 -0.26 11.54 3.31
C LEU A 188 1.15 12.14 3.18
N SER A 189 1.29 13.30 2.55
CA SER A 189 2.61 13.95 2.40
C SER A 189 3.20 14.36 3.75
N ALA A 190 2.37 14.80 4.71
CA ALA A 190 2.80 15.12 6.06
C ALA A 190 3.27 13.88 6.83
N LEU A 191 2.51 12.78 6.74
CA LEU A 191 2.88 11.48 7.31
C LEU A 191 4.22 10.98 6.75
N ILE A 192 4.43 11.06 5.43
CA ILE A 192 5.69 10.63 4.81
C ILE A 192 6.86 11.48 5.27
N LEU A 193 6.68 12.81 5.35
CA LEU A 193 7.72 13.73 5.83
C LEU A 193 8.06 13.53 7.31
N SER A 194 7.13 13.04 8.13
CA SER A 194 7.38 12.77 9.55
C SER A 194 8.54 11.79 9.76
N HIS A 195 8.67 10.78 8.88
CA HIS A 195 9.75 9.78 8.96
C HIS A 195 10.86 9.97 7.92
N SER A 196 10.60 10.70 6.83
CA SER A 196 11.56 10.96 5.75
C SER A 196 11.66 12.45 5.40
N PRO A 197 12.17 13.31 6.32
CA PRO A 197 12.18 14.77 6.15
C PRO A 197 13.07 15.29 5.00
N LYS A 198 13.91 14.42 4.40
CA LYS A 198 14.82 14.75 3.29
C LYS A 198 14.30 14.31 1.91
N SER A 199 13.11 13.71 1.81
CA SER A 199 12.58 13.25 0.51
C SER A 199 12.17 14.45 -0.37
N GLU A 200 12.96 14.70 -1.43
CA GLU A 200 12.67 15.72 -2.44
C GLU A 200 11.36 15.42 -3.19
N SER A 201 11.06 14.13 -3.41
CA SER A 201 9.84 13.66 -4.06
C SER A 201 8.59 14.05 -3.25
N SER A 202 8.64 13.83 -1.92
CA SER A 202 7.54 14.14 -1.01
C SER A 202 7.29 15.63 -0.90
N TRP A 203 8.37 16.42 -0.82
CA TRP A 203 8.29 17.88 -0.84
C TRP A 203 7.71 18.42 -2.16
N SER A 204 8.20 17.91 -3.29
CA SER A 204 7.76 18.31 -4.63
C SER A 204 6.29 17.96 -4.88
N HIS A 205 5.83 16.79 -4.39
CA HIS A 205 4.42 16.42 -4.46
C HIS A 205 3.55 17.38 -3.64
N ARG A 206 3.89 17.62 -2.37
CA ARG A 206 3.16 18.58 -1.52
C ARG A 206 3.03 19.97 -2.15
N MET A 207 4.13 20.48 -2.70
CA MET A 207 4.12 21.79 -3.37
C MET A 207 3.28 21.80 -4.65
N SER A 208 3.22 20.67 -5.36
CA SER A 208 2.34 20.48 -6.52
C SER A 208 0.87 20.47 -6.11
N GLU A 209 0.51 19.73 -5.05
CA GLU A 209 -0.87 19.65 -4.55
C GLU A 209 -1.38 21.01 -4.06
N MET A 210 -0.54 21.77 -3.36
CA MET A 210 -0.89 23.14 -2.93
C MET A 210 -1.25 24.04 -4.12
N LYS A 211 -0.53 23.94 -5.25
CA LYS A 211 -0.86 24.70 -6.46
C LYS A 211 -2.22 24.29 -7.02
N LEU A 212 -2.52 23.00 -7.04
CA LEU A 212 -3.81 22.49 -7.52
C LEU A 212 -4.98 22.98 -6.64
N ILE A 213 -4.81 23.01 -5.32
CA ILE A 213 -5.81 23.57 -4.40
C ILE A 213 -6.03 25.06 -4.65
N VAL A 214 -4.95 25.84 -4.78
CA VAL A 214 -5.05 27.29 -5.05
C VAL A 214 -5.77 27.55 -6.37
N SER A 215 -5.47 26.78 -7.42
CA SER A 215 -6.19 26.86 -8.69
C SER A 215 -7.67 26.48 -8.54
N ALA A 216 -7.98 25.38 -7.85
CA ALA A 216 -9.37 24.93 -7.64
C ALA A 216 -10.20 25.93 -6.82
N LEU A 217 -9.61 26.60 -5.83
CA LEU A 217 -10.28 27.65 -5.04
C LEU A 217 -10.42 28.96 -5.84
N GLY A 218 -9.44 29.31 -6.68
CA GLY A 218 -9.49 30.49 -7.54
C GLY A 218 -10.57 30.40 -8.63
N ASP A 219 -10.83 29.20 -9.15
CA ASP A 219 -11.92 28.98 -10.11
C ASP A 219 -13.32 29.08 -9.46
N GLN A 220 -13.44 28.85 -8.14
CA GLN A 220 -14.70 29.00 -7.41
C GLN A 220 -15.06 30.47 -7.11
N THR A 221 -14.07 31.36 -6.95
CA THR A 221 -14.35 32.79 -6.72
C THR A 221 -14.79 33.52 -7.99
N HIS A 222 -14.45 33.00 -9.17
CA HIS A 222 -14.83 33.63 -10.44
C HIS A 222 -16.26 33.29 -10.91
N CYS A 223 -16.90 32.28 -10.30
CA CYS A 223 -18.25 31.82 -10.68
C CYS A 223 -19.36 32.40 -9.77
N SER A 224 -19.01 33.22 -8.77
CA SER A 224 -19.98 33.86 -7.85
C SER A 224 -20.29 35.33 -8.19
N ASP A 225 -19.70 35.87 -9.27
CA ASP A 225 -19.86 37.27 -9.72
C ASP A 225 -20.52 37.38 -11.12
N MET A 226 -21.49 36.53 -11.45
CA MET A 226 -22.38 36.70 -12.61
C MET A 226 -23.85 36.52 -12.26
#